data_AF-A0A1H1DG44-F1
#
_entry.id   AF-A0A1H1DG44-F1
#
_cell.length_a   1.000
_cell.length_b   1.000
_cell.length_c   1.000
_cell.angle_alpha   90.00
_cell.angle_beta   90.00
_cell.angle_gamma   90.00
#
_symmetry.space_group_name_H-M   'P 1'
#
loop_
_entity.id
_entity.type
_entity.pdbx_description
1 polymer ?
#
loop_
_entity_poly.entity_id
_entity_poly.type
_entity_poly.pdbx_seq_one_letter_code
_entity_poly.pdbx_strand_id
1 'polypeptide(L)'
;MGKRKKRDNDYINSYPISEVWGTYHYLAREISPRLKAFKALDKHGWPEDFESQEDWNKVIQKMIDAFELVKDYSPSYEEDILTVEQGVELFCKYYRDLSD
;
A
#
# COMPACT_ATOMS: atom_id res chain seq x y z
N MET A 1 41.68 -4.96 2.19
CA MET A 1 40.22 -4.73 2.11
C MET A 1 39.88 -4.13 0.75
N GLY A 2 39.42 -4.95 -0.19
CA GLY A 2 39.08 -4.47 -1.54
C GLY A 2 37.73 -3.76 -1.55
N LYS A 3 37.70 -2.51 -2.03
CA LYS A 3 36.45 -1.80 -2.32
C LYS A 3 35.69 -2.57 -3.40
N ARG A 4 34.51 -3.10 -3.06
CA ARG A 4 33.65 -3.83 -3.99
C ARG A 4 33.15 -2.84 -5.06
N LYS A 5 33.56 -3.06 -6.31
CA LYS A 5 33.09 -2.30 -7.48
C LYS A 5 31.57 -2.52 -7.59
N LYS A 6 30.75 -1.47 -7.43
CA LYS A 6 29.31 -1.52 -7.74
C LYS A 6 29.19 -1.95 -9.20
N ARG A 7 28.50 -3.07 -9.45
CA ARG A 7 28.23 -3.54 -10.81
C ARG A 7 26.98 -2.80 -11.29
N ASP A 8 27.02 -2.27 -12.50
CA ASP A 8 25.83 -1.71 -13.18
C ASP A 8 24.70 -2.76 -13.37
N ASN A 9 24.94 -4.04 -13.02
CA ASN A 9 23.98 -5.13 -13.06
C ASN A 9 22.92 -5.13 -11.95
N ASP A 10 22.96 -4.24 -10.95
CA ASP A 10 21.97 -4.24 -9.86
C ASP A 10 20.77 -3.31 -10.17
N TYR A 11 20.76 -2.65 -11.33
CA TYR A 11 19.75 -1.66 -11.73
C TYR A 11 19.20 -1.94 -13.14
N ILE A 12 17.92 -1.64 -13.37
CA ILE A 12 17.27 -1.60 -14.69
C ILE A 12 16.52 -0.28 -14.83
N ASN A 13 16.76 0.46 -15.92
CA ASN A 13 16.17 1.78 -16.17
C ASN A 13 16.30 2.76 -14.97
N SER A 14 17.44 2.73 -14.27
CA SER A 14 17.74 3.52 -13.06
C SER A 14 17.05 3.07 -11.77
N TYR A 15 16.31 1.95 -11.78
CA TYR A 15 15.69 1.37 -10.58
C TYR A 15 16.45 0.14 -10.10
N PRO A 16 16.64 -0.06 -8.78
CA PRO A 16 17.18 -1.30 -8.25
C PRO A 16 16.35 -2.49 -8.71
N ILE A 17 17.00 -3.54 -9.21
CA ILE A 17 16.30 -4.74 -9.72
C ILE A 17 15.38 -5.34 -8.65
N SER A 18 15.79 -5.35 -7.39
CA SER A 18 14.96 -5.82 -6.27
C SER A 18 13.67 -5.03 -6.07
N GLU A 19 13.69 -3.72 -6.34
CA GLU A 19 12.49 -2.87 -6.27
C GLU A 19 11.59 -3.10 -7.48
N VAL A 20 12.17 -3.36 -8.65
CA VAL A 20 11.39 -3.71 -9.85
C VAL A 20 10.66 -5.04 -9.66
N TRP A 21 11.36 -6.11 -9.22
CA TRP A 21 10.72 -7.39 -8.90
C TRP A 21 9.75 -7.28 -7.71
N GLY A 22 10.02 -6.40 -6.75
CA GLY A 22 9.23 -6.16 -5.55
C GLY A 22 8.36 -4.90 -5.63
N THR A 23 7.85 -4.55 -6.82
CA THR A 23 7.16 -3.26 -7.03
C THR A 23 6.02 -3.07 -6.03
N TYR A 24 5.20 -4.09 -5.80
CA TYR A 24 4.08 -4.00 -4.87
C TYR A 24 4.54 -3.89 -3.40
N HIS A 25 5.63 -4.57 -3.00
CA HIS A 25 6.24 -4.37 -1.68
C HIS A 25 6.69 -2.92 -1.49
N TYR A 26 7.38 -2.37 -2.49
CA TYR A 26 7.84 -0.98 -2.47
C TYR A 26 6.66 0.00 -2.35
N LEU A 27 5.65 -0.16 -3.21
CA LEU A 27 4.44 0.68 -3.17
C LEU A 27 3.72 0.54 -1.83
N ALA A 28 3.59 -0.66 -1.29
CA ALA A 28 2.93 -0.89 0.00
C ALA A 28 3.64 -0.20 1.17
N ARG A 29 4.99 -0.19 1.17
CA ARG A 29 5.80 0.58 2.14
C ARG A 29 5.54 2.08 2.06
N GLU A 30 5.24 2.60 0.88
CA GLU A 30 4.91 4.02 0.70
C GLU A 30 3.42 4.31 1.00
N ILE A 31 2.51 3.46 0.56
CA ILE A 31 1.05 3.69 0.66
C ILE A 31 0.59 3.54 2.11
N SER A 32 1.00 2.48 2.81
CA SER A 32 0.53 2.21 4.17
C SER A 32 0.69 3.38 5.15
N PRO A 33 1.88 3.99 5.33
CA PRO A 33 2.04 5.10 6.28
C PRO A 33 1.19 6.32 5.89
N ARG A 34 0.96 6.55 4.59
CA ARG A 34 0.12 7.65 4.11
C ARG A 34 -1.36 7.38 4.37
N LEU A 35 -1.83 6.15 4.19
CA LEU A 35 -3.20 5.76 4.57
C LEU A 35 -3.42 5.86 6.09
N LYS A 36 -2.43 5.49 6.90
CA LYS A 36 -2.47 5.67 8.37
C LYS A 36 -2.60 7.16 8.73
N ALA A 37 -1.79 8.01 8.09
CA ALA A 37 -1.86 9.46 8.29
C ALA A 37 -3.21 10.03 7.81
N PHE A 38 -3.68 9.62 6.63
CA PHE A 38 -4.97 10.04 6.08
C PHE A 38 -6.13 9.63 6.98
N LYS A 39 -6.14 8.40 7.51
CA LYS A 39 -7.13 7.95 8.49
C LYS A 39 -7.16 8.84 9.73
N ALA A 40 -6.00 9.26 10.23
CA ALA A 40 -5.88 10.12 11.41
C ALA A 40 -6.17 11.61 11.13
N LEU A 41 -6.17 12.05 9.88
CA LEU A 41 -6.52 13.42 9.48
C LEU A 41 -7.98 13.73 9.84
N ASP A 42 -8.25 14.94 10.32
CA ASP A 42 -9.62 15.46 10.46
C ASP A 42 -10.12 15.84 9.07
N LYS A 43 -10.89 14.95 8.44
CA LYS A 43 -11.31 15.04 7.03
C LYS A 43 -12.56 15.89 6.91
N HIS A 44 -12.67 16.64 5.81
CA HIS A 44 -13.86 17.45 5.53
C HIS A 44 -15.09 16.64 5.08
N GLY A 45 -14.91 15.35 4.75
CA GLY A 45 -16.01 14.47 4.37
C GLY A 45 -15.60 13.02 4.14
N TRP A 46 -16.54 12.27 3.58
CA TRP A 46 -16.41 10.87 3.18
C TRP A 46 -17.16 10.61 1.87
N PRO A 47 -16.84 9.52 1.14
CA PRO A 47 -17.55 9.17 -0.10
C PRO A 47 -19.06 8.97 0.12
N GLU A 48 -19.88 9.28 -0.87
CA GLU A 48 -21.35 9.17 -0.81
C GLU A 48 -21.86 7.75 -0.47
N ASP A 49 -21.03 6.73 -0.74
CA ASP A 49 -21.29 5.33 -0.41
C ASP A 49 -21.34 5.05 1.11
N PHE A 50 -20.90 5.99 1.96
CA PHE A 50 -20.81 5.81 3.41
C PHE A 50 -21.74 6.76 4.16
N GLU A 51 -22.28 6.28 5.29
CA GLU A 51 -23.16 7.06 6.15
C GLU A 51 -22.38 7.97 7.11
N SER A 52 -21.12 7.63 7.37
CA SER A 52 -20.30 8.31 8.38
C SER A 52 -18.80 8.26 8.10
N GLN A 53 -18.09 9.21 8.71
CA GLN A 53 -16.63 9.21 8.80
C GLN A 53 -16.08 7.92 9.43
N GLU A 54 -16.82 7.30 10.36
CA GLU A 54 -16.42 6.05 11.00
C GLU A 54 -16.40 4.89 10.01
N ASP A 55 -17.43 4.78 9.16
CA ASP A 55 -17.51 3.73 8.14
C ASP A 55 -16.44 3.89 7.08
N TRP A 56 -16.16 5.14 6.69
CA TRP A 56 -15.03 5.43 5.81
C TRP A 56 -13.70 5.01 6.44
N ASN A 57 -13.49 5.32 7.72
CA ASN A 57 -12.29 4.90 8.47
C ASN A 57 -12.16 3.37 8.62
N LYS A 58 -13.26 2.61 8.62
CA LYS A 58 -13.24 1.13 8.59
C LYS A 58 -12.75 0.63 7.23
N VAL A 59 -13.19 1.25 6.14
CA VAL A 59 -12.71 0.90 4.79
C VAL A 59 -11.25 1.26 4.59
N ILE A 60 -10.81 2.45 5.02
CA ILE A 60 -9.38 2.81 5.00
C ILE A 60 -8.55 1.81 5.82
N GLN A 61 -9.08 1.30 6.95
CA GLN A 61 -8.37 0.27 7.73
C GLN A 61 -8.11 -1.00 6.92
N LYS A 62 -9.10 -1.48 6.15
CA LYS A 62 -8.91 -2.67 5.29
C LYS A 62 -7.83 -2.45 4.23
N MET A 63 -7.75 -1.25 3.67
CA MET A 63 -6.64 -0.89 2.76
C MET A 63 -5.29 -0.92 3.50
N ILE A 64 -5.22 -0.33 4.70
CA ILE A 64 -4.01 -0.34 5.54
C ILE A 64 -3.59 -1.79 5.83
N ASP A 65 -4.51 -2.65 6.22
CA ASP A 65 -4.22 -4.05 6.57
C ASP A 65 -3.64 -4.80 5.38
N ALA A 66 -4.21 -4.63 4.17
CA ALA A 66 -3.68 -5.21 2.95
C ALA A 66 -2.25 -4.74 2.64
N PHE A 67 -2.00 -3.43 2.66
CA PHE A 67 -0.67 -2.89 2.36
C PHE A 67 0.35 -3.19 3.47
N GLU A 68 -0.04 -3.24 4.74
CA GLU A 68 0.84 -3.68 5.82
C GLU A 68 1.23 -5.15 5.69
N LEU A 69 0.29 -6.01 5.29
CA LEU A 69 0.54 -7.44 5.08
C LEU A 69 1.59 -7.65 3.99
N VAL A 70 1.48 -6.92 2.88
CA VAL A 70 2.34 -7.14 1.71
C VAL A 70 3.60 -6.28 1.67
N LYS A 71 3.85 -5.38 2.63
CA LYS A 71 5.03 -4.50 2.53
C LYS A 71 6.36 -5.24 2.67
N ASP A 72 6.39 -6.31 3.46
CA ASP A 72 7.59 -7.10 3.78
C ASP A 72 7.39 -8.62 3.64
N TYR A 73 6.20 -9.05 3.21
CA TYR A 73 5.80 -10.45 3.12
C TYR A 73 5.02 -10.68 1.81
N SER A 74 5.18 -11.87 1.23
CA SER A 74 4.44 -12.32 0.05
C SER A 74 3.40 -13.35 0.50
N PRO A 75 2.11 -13.00 0.49
CA PRO A 75 1.03 -13.91 0.89
C PRO A 75 1.08 -15.26 0.17
N SER A 76 1.02 -16.34 0.95
CA SER A 76 0.87 -17.70 0.42
C SER A 76 -0.34 -18.45 0.98
N TYR A 77 -0.97 -17.92 2.02
CA TYR A 77 -2.20 -18.47 2.60
C TYR A 77 -3.42 -17.79 1.98
N GLU A 78 -4.48 -18.56 1.76
CA GLU A 78 -5.73 -18.08 1.14
C GLU A 78 -6.32 -16.88 1.88
N GLU A 79 -6.32 -16.90 3.21
CA GLU A 79 -6.83 -15.81 4.05
C GLU A 79 -6.04 -14.50 3.86
N ASP A 80 -4.72 -14.59 3.75
CA ASP A 80 -3.85 -13.45 3.49
C ASP A 80 -4.12 -12.87 2.09
N ILE A 81 -4.24 -13.75 1.09
CA ILE A 81 -4.54 -13.37 -0.30
C ILE A 81 -5.88 -12.64 -0.38
N LEU A 82 -6.92 -13.18 0.25
CA LEU A 82 -8.25 -12.56 0.29
C LEU A 82 -8.22 -11.19 0.98
N THR A 83 -7.47 -11.05 2.08
CA THR A 83 -7.29 -9.76 2.77
C THR A 83 -6.66 -8.73 1.84
N VAL A 84 -5.65 -9.13 1.08
CA VAL A 84 -4.93 -8.25 0.15
C VAL A 84 -5.80 -7.86 -1.04
N GLU A 85 -6.46 -8.82 -1.67
CA GLU A 85 -7.36 -8.57 -2.80
C GLU A 85 -8.47 -7.60 -2.41
N GLN A 86 -9.14 -7.84 -1.27
CA GLN A 86 -10.19 -6.95 -0.77
C GLN A 86 -9.68 -5.53 -0.49
N GLY A 87 -8.53 -5.40 0.18
CA GLY A 87 -7.98 -4.08 0.50
C GLY A 87 -7.51 -3.31 -0.75
N VAL A 88 -6.92 -4.00 -1.74
CA VAL A 88 -6.50 -3.40 -3.01
C VAL A 88 -7.71 -3.01 -3.87
N GLU A 89 -8.76 -3.83 -3.92
CA GLU A 89 -10.01 -3.48 -4.62
C GLU A 89 -10.65 -2.22 -4.04
N LEU A 90 -10.70 -2.12 -2.70
CA LEU A 90 -11.20 -0.93 -2.01
C LEU A 90 -10.33 0.30 -2.31
N PHE A 91 -9.00 0.15 -2.30
CA PHE A 91 -8.08 1.21 -2.65
C PHE A 91 -8.29 1.71 -4.09
N CYS A 92 -8.45 0.78 -5.04
CA CYS A 92 -8.75 1.13 -6.44
C CYS A 92 -10.10 1.84 -6.58
N LYS A 93 -11.15 1.35 -5.90
CA LYS A 93 -12.49 1.93 -5.95
C LYS A 93 -12.51 3.38 -5.48
N TYR A 94 -11.84 3.66 -4.34
CA TYR A 94 -11.88 4.96 -3.68
C TYR A 94 -10.58 5.76 -3.83
N TYR A 95 -9.74 5.44 -4.82
CA TYR A 95 -8.43 6.07 -5.00
C TYR A 95 -8.51 7.61 -5.03
N ARG A 96 -9.55 8.14 -5.66
CA ARG A 96 -9.76 9.59 -5.77
C ARG A 96 -10.32 10.23 -4.50
N ASP A 97 -10.96 9.44 -3.65
CA ASP A 97 -11.50 9.90 -2.37
C ASP A 97 -10.44 9.87 -1.25
N LEU A 98 -9.23 9.41 -1.55
CA LEU A 98 -8.02 9.62 -0.75
C LEU A 98 -7.42 11.01 -0.99
N SER A 99 -8.29 12.00 -1.21
CA SER A 99 -7.97 13.42 -1.22
C SER A 99 -8.90 14.11 -0.22
N ASP A 100 -8.37 15.13 0.45
CA ASP A 100 -9.16 16.02 1.32
C ASP A 100 -9.32 17.36 0.60
#